data_AF-A0A5R9R7D8-F1
#
_entry.id   AF-A0A5R9R7D8-F1
#
_cell.length_a   1.000
_cell.length_b   1.000
_cell.length_c   1.000
_cell.angle_alpha   90.00
_cell.angle_beta   90.00
_cell.angle_gamma   90.00
#
_symmetry.space_group_name_H-M   'P 1'
#
loop_
_entity.id
_entity.type
_entity.pdbx_description
1 polymer ?
#
loop_
_entity_poly.entity_id
_entity_poly.type
_entity_poly.pdbx_seq_one_letter_code
_entity_poly.pdbx_strand_id
1 'polypeptide(L)' 'MSIKIHHGPNGSYKTSGAIQDDAVPALKDGRVIITNVRGFTLERAYTVFP' A
#
# COMPACT_ATOMS: atom_id res chain seq x y z
N MET A 1 -14.19 3.15 -11.41
CA MET A 1 -13.34 3.61 -10.28
C MET A 1 -14.02 3.22 -8.99
N SER A 2 -13.34 2.48 -8.11
CA SER A 2 -13.83 2.13 -6.77
C SER A 2 -12.99 2.85 -5.72
N ILE A 3 -13.64 3.39 -4.70
CA ILE A 3 -12.99 3.96 -3.53
C ILE A 3 -13.07 2.91 -2.40
N LYS A 4 -11.95 2.64 -1.74
CA LYS A 4 -11.88 1.78 -0.55
C LYS A 4 -11.38 2.59 0.62
N ILE A 5 -12.07 2.51 1.76
CA ILE A 5 -11.75 3.26 2.97
C ILE A 5 -11.51 2.27 4.11
N HIS A 6 -10.34 2.34 4.73
CA HIS A 6 -10.01 1.61 5.95
C HIS A 6 -10.18 2.55 7.16
N HIS A 7 -11.09 2.25 8.09
CA HIS A 7 -11.35 3.07 9.28
C HIS A 7 -11.38 2.22 10.56
N GLY A 8 -10.95 2.79 11.70
CA GLY A 8 -10.80 2.08 12.97
C GLY A 8 -9.84 2.78 13.95
N PRO A 9 -9.65 2.24 15.17
CA PRO A 9 -8.75 2.81 16.18
C PRO A 9 -7.26 2.61 15.85
N ASN A 10 -6.35 3.30 16.53
CA ASN A 10 -4.90 3.06 16.37
C ASN A 10 -4.55 1.59 16.63
N GLY A 11 -3.67 1.02 15.81
CA GLY A 11 -3.35 -0.40 15.86
C GLY A 11 -4.32 -1.32 15.10
N SER A 12 -5.42 -0.81 14.53
CA SER A 12 -6.37 -1.62 13.74
C SER A 12 -5.89 -1.98 12.32
N TYR A 13 -4.57 -2.00 12.08
CA TYR A 13 -3.95 -2.43 10.82
C TYR A 13 -4.42 -1.71 9.54
N LYS A 14 -5.00 -0.50 9.62
CA LYS A 14 -5.50 0.25 8.45
C LYS A 14 -4.42 0.48 7.38
N THR A 15 -3.26 0.99 7.80
CA THR A 15 -2.15 1.29 6.89
C THR A 15 -1.57 0.01 6.29
N SER A 16 -1.38 -1.03 7.10
CA SER A 16 -0.88 -2.32 6.61
C SER A 16 -1.85 -3.00 5.65
N GLY A 17 -3.16 -2.97 5.91
CA GLY A 17 -4.18 -3.51 5.00
C GLY A 17 -4.21 -2.74 3.68
N ALA A 18 -4.24 -1.41 3.72
CA ALA A 18 -4.18 -0.57 2.52
C ALA A 18 -2.90 -0.82 1.68
N ILE A 19 -1.79 -1.20 2.31
CA ILE A 19 -0.54 -1.51 1.59
C ILE A 19 -0.57 -2.94 1.04
N GLN A 20 -0.79 -3.94 1.88
CA GLN A 20 -0.63 -5.35 1.50
C GLN A 20 -1.77 -5.84 0.60
N ASP A 21 -3.00 -5.42 0.88
CA ASP A 21 -4.17 -5.93 0.17
C ASP A 21 -4.45 -5.14 -1.12
N ASP A 22 -4.01 -3.88 -1.19
CA ASP A 22 -4.35 -2.97 -2.28
C ASP A 22 -3.10 -2.46 -3.03
N ALA A 23 -2.17 -1.79 -2.33
CA ALA A 23 -1.04 -1.14 -3.00
C ALA A 23 -0.02 -2.14 -3.60
N VAL A 24 0.38 -3.17 -2.87
CA VAL A 24 1.37 -4.15 -3.36
C VAL A 24 0.87 -4.91 -4.60
N PRO A 25 -0.38 -5.45 -4.63
CA PRO A 25 -0.93 -6.06 -5.84
C PRO A 25 -0.99 -5.08 -7.02
N ALA A 26 -1.45 -3.84 -6.79
CA ALA A 26 -1.50 -2.84 -7.85
C ALA A 26 -0.11 -2.52 -8.42
N LEU A 27 0.93 -2.47 -7.56
CA LEU A 27 2.30 -2.24 -8.00
C LEU A 27 2.82 -3.40 -8.86
N LYS A 28 2.53 -4.65 -8.45
CA LYS A 28 2.90 -5.87 -9.20
C LYS A 28 2.20 -5.95 -10.55
N ASP A 29 0.98 -5.42 -10.66
CA ASP A 29 0.25 -5.26 -11.91
C ASP A 29 0.79 -4.12 -12.79
N GLY A 30 1.91 -3.49 -12.42
CA GLY A 30 2.54 -2.40 -13.15
C GLY A 30 1.80 -1.06 -13.05
N ARG A 31 0.92 -0.89 -12.05
CA ARG A 31 0.19 0.37 -11.86
C ARG A 31 1.04 1.38 -11.11
N VAL A 32 0.89 2.64 -11.50
CA VAL A 32 1.47 3.77 -10.78
C VAL A 32 0.67 4.01 -9.49
N ILE A 33 1.40 4.14 -8.38
CA ILE A 33 0.83 4.40 -7.06
C ILE A 33 1.36 5.74 -6.56
N ILE A 34 0.45 6.59 -6.10
CA ILE A 34 0.77 7.84 -5.41
C ILE A 34 0.39 7.66 -3.95
N THR A 35 1.35 7.88 -3.05
CA THR A 35 1.18 7.62 -1.61
C THR A 35 1.98 8.59 -0.78
N ASN A 36 1.48 8.92 0.40
CA ASN A 36 2.18 9.70 1.42
C ASN A 36 2.60 8.84 2.62
N VAL A 37 2.47 7.52 2.52
CA VAL A 37 2.89 6.62 3.62
C VAL A 37 4.40 6.65 3.76
N ARG A 38 4.88 7.11 4.92
CA ARG A 38 6.31 7.23 5.21
C ARG A 38 6.98 5.86 5.15
N GLY A 39 8.08 5.78 4.38
CA GLY A 39 8.87 4.56 4.24
C GLY A 39 8.32 3.56 3.22
N PHE A 40 7.19 3.85 2.57
CA PHE A 40 6.71 3.07 1.42
C PHE A 40 7.20 3.72 0.13
N THR A 41 8.48 3.47 -0.20
CA THR A 41 9.12 3.93 -1.43
C THR A 41 9.33 2.76 -2.40
N LEU A 42 9.51 3.07 -3.68
CA LEU A 42 9.71 2.07 -4.72
C LEU A 42 10.98 1.25 -4.46
N GLU A 43 12.06 1.89 -4.03
CA GLU A 43 13.32 1.23 -3.70
C GLU A 43 13.14 0.21 -2.58
N ARG A 44 12.38 0.56 -1.54
CA ARG A 44 12.10 -0.37 -0.42
C ARG A 44 11.14 -1.48 -0.85
N ALA A 45 10.20 -1.22 -1.75
CA ALA A 45 9.35 -2.27 -2.31
C ALA A 45 10.19 -3.33 -3.04
N TYR A 46 11.16 -2.91 -3.86
CA TYR A 46 12.06 -3.83 -4.58
C TYR A 46 12.98 -4.64 -3.68
N THR A 47 13.29 -4.18 -2.45
CA THR A 47 14.03 -5.02 -1.48
C THR A 47 13.25 -6.25 -1.01
N VAL A 48 11.92 -6.24 -1.14
CA VAL A 48 11.04 -7.33 -0.68
C VAL A 48 10.43 -8.08 -1.87
N PHE A 49 10.14 -7.36 -2.96
CA PHE A 49 9.53 -7.89 -4.18
C PHE A 49 10.40 -7.51 -5.39
N PRO A 50 11.47 -8.27 -5.67
CA PRO A 50 12.34 -8.04 -6.83
C PRO A 50 11.62 -8.29 -8.16
#